data_AF-A0A3P6SYY7-F1
#
_entry.id   AF-A0A3P6SYY7-F1
#
_cell.length_a   1.000
_cell.length_b   1.000
_cell.length_c   1.000
_cell.angle_alpha   90.00
_cell.angle_beta   90.00
_cell.angle_gamma   90.00
#
_symmetry.space_group_name_H-M   'P 1'
#
loop_
_entity.id
_entity.type
_entity.pdbx_description
1 polymer ?
#
loop_
_entity_poly.entity_id
_entity_poly.type
_entity_poly.pdbx_seq_one_letter_code
_entity_poly.pdbx_strand_id
1 'polypeptide(L)'
;ANAPAQPSAPPKPKTKTISTELKIEERLPVVYDIDKYTRAEMKMQEADLHEKQKADAKNSVEEYVYDMRDKLSDSLAEFVTEKDAEALRSQLTAVEDWLYDEGEDAEKPVYEQRLAELRKLGDPIIERYREFEARKPAFEAFDRSIIRVRKAYEDYVAGGEAHAHIDSADMEKV
;
A
#
# COMPACT_ATOMS: atom_id res chain seq x y z
N ALA A 1 34.27 99.07 -43.58
CA ALA A 1 33.00 98.43 -43.21
C ALA A 1 33.22 97.63 -41.94
N ASN A 2 32.37 97.86 -40.95
CA ASN A 2 32.34 97.20 -39.65
C ASN A 2 31.82 95.76 -39.84
N ALA A 3 32.45 94.77 -39.19
CA ALA A 3 31.84 93.46 -38.95
C ALA A 3 32.09 93.11 -37.47
N PRO A 4 31.04 93.12 -36.63
CA PRO A 4 31.16 93.09 -35.18
C PRO A 4 31.39 91.67 -34.64
N ALA A 5 32.20 91.59 -33.58
CA ALA A 5 32.42 90.38 -32.80
C ALA A 5 31.11 89.90 -32.16
N GLN A 6 30.82 88.61 -32.32
CA GLN A 6 29.68 87.94 -31.69
C GLN A 6 29.93 87.77 -30.18
N PRO A 7 28.95 88.08 -29.30
CA PRO A 7 29.03 87.73 -27.90
C PRO A 7 28.66 86.25 -27.69
N SER A 8 29.56 85.52 -27.04
CA SER A 8 29.41 84.12 -26.63
C SER A 8 28.25 83.93 -25.66
N ALA A 9 27.38 82.97 -25.94
CA ALA A 9 26.23 82.62 -25.09
C ALA A 9 26.67 82.08 -23.71
N PRO A 10 25.93 82.39 -22.63
CA PRO A 10 26.29 81.97 -21.27
C PRO A 10 26.14 80.44 -21.09
N PRO A 11 27.00 79.80 -20.28
CA PRO A 11 26.99 78.35 -20.10
C PRO A 11 25.74 77.90 -19.34
N LYS A 12 24.98 76.96 -19.91
CA LYS A 12 23.79 76.38 -19.28
C LYS A 12 24.19 75.57 -18.03
N PRO A 13 23.42 75.64 -16.93
CA PRO A 13 23.74 74.93 -15.70
C PRO A 13 23.71 73.42 -15.91
N LYS A 14 24.75 72.71 -15.46
CA LYS A 14 24.84 71.24 -15.55
C LYS A 14 24.10 70.62 -14.36
N THR A 15 22.94 70.02 -14.62
CA THR A 15 22.20 69.24 -13.62
C THR A 15 22.94 67.95 -13.29
N LYS A 16 23.33 67.75 -12.03
CA LYS A 16 23.86 66.47 -11.54
C LYS A 16 22.69 65.60 -11.09
N THR A 17 22.37 64.58 -11.88
CA THR A 17 21.42 63.54 -11.50
C THR A 17 22.12 62.55 -10.58
N ILE A 18 21.69 62.46 -9.32
CA ILE A 18 22.14 61.43 -8.38
C ILE A 18 21.10 60.32 -8.43
N SER A 19 21.51 59.14 -8.91
CA SER A 19 20.66 57.96 -8.94
C SER A 19 20.75 57.28 -7.57
N THR A 20 19.66 57.33 -6.82
CA THR A 20 19.55 56.64 -5.52
C THR A 20 18.79 55.34 -5.74
N GLU A 21 19.37 54.22 -5.33
CA GLU A 21 18.70 52.92 -5.33
C GLU A 21 17.55 52.93 -4.31
N LEU A 22 16.32 52.99 -4.82
CA LEU A 22 15.12 52.93 -3.99
C LEU A 22 14.84 51.48 -3.64
N LYS A 23 15.03 51.10 -2.38
CA LYS A 23 14.68 49.77 -1.88
C LYS A 23 13.15 49.69 -1.78
N ILE A 24 12.52 49.03 -2.74
CA ILE A 24 11.08 48.78 -2.75
C ILE A 24 10.81 47.58 -1.85
N GLU A 25 10.23 47.83 -0.67
CA GLU A 25 9.74 46.78 0.22
C GLU A 25 8.23 46.62 0.02
N GLU A 26 7.81 45.49 -0.54
CA GLU A 26 6.41 45.15 -0.65
C GLU A 26 5.89 44.66 0.72
N ARG A 27 4.92 45.38 1.28
CA ARG A 27 4.20 44.94 2.48
C ARG A 27 2.75 44.70 2.13
N LEU A 28 2.30 43.47 2.30
CA LEU A 28 0.88 43.15 2.26
C LEU A 28 0.22 43.71 3.53
N PRO A 29 -0.98 44.31 3.43
CA PRO A 29 -1.68 44.90 4.59
C PRO A 29 -2.22 43.84 5.57
N VAL A 30 -2.11 42.55 5.24
CA VAL A 30 -2.58 41.43 6.05
C VAL A 30 -1.45 40.44 6.24
N VAL A 31 -1.17 40.10 7.50
CA VAL A 31 -0.34 38.96 7.88
C VAL A 31 -1.27 37.80 8.18
N TYR A 32 -1.23 36.76 7.36
CA TYR A 32 -1.97 35.52 7.64
C TYR A 32 -1.25 34.76 8.76
N ASP A 33 -2.00 34.29 9.76
CA ASP A 33 -1.50 33.35 10.75
C ASP A 33 -1.43 31.95 10.13
N ILE A 34 -0.36 31.71 9.37
CA ILE A 34 -0.14 30.47 8.62
C ILE A 34 -0.22 29.28 9.58
N ASP A 35 0.40 29.37 10.75
CA ASP A 35 0.43 28.29 11.74
C ASP A 35 -0.97 27.94 12.28
N LYS A 36 -1.86 28.93 12.44
CA LYS A 36 -3.26 28.68 12.80
C LYS A 36 -3.99 27.94 11.68
N TYR A 37 -3.84 28.37 10.43
CA TYR A 37 -4.53 27.73 9.30
C TYR A 37 -3.97 26.34 9.01
N THR A 38 -2.66 26.13 9.12
CA THR A 38 -2.03 24.80 9.02
C THR A 38 -2.54 23.85 10.10
N ARG A 39 -2.67 24.30 11.35
CA ARG A 39 -3.23 23.47 12.43
C ARG A 39 -4.72 23.15 12.21
N ALA A 40 -5.48 24.11 11.70
CA ALA A 40 -6.90 23.88 11.38
C ALA A 40 -7.04 22.83 10.26
N GLU A 41 -6.22 22.95 9.20
CA GLU A 41 -6.17 21.99 8.10
C GLU A 41 -5.76 20.59 8.59
N MET A 42 -4.70 20.48 9.39
CA MET A 42 -4.27 19.20 9.97
C MET A 42 -5.37 18.54 10.80
N LYS A 43 -6.14 19.32 11.58
CA LYS A 43 -7.27 18.80 12.36
C LYS A 43 -8.40 18.29 11.46
N MET A 44 -8.69 18.97 10.35
CA MET A 44 -9.68 18.50 9.38
C MET A 44 -9.21 17.20 8.72
N GLN A 45 -7.96 17.14 8.30
CA GLN A 45 -7.36 15.93 7.71
C GLN A 45 -7.36 14.74 8.68
N GLU A 46 -7.08 14.95 9.96
CA GLU A 46 -7.12 13.90 10.97
C GLU A 46 -8.55 13.37 11.20
N ALA A 47 -9.54 14.26 11.24
CA ALA A 47 -10.94 13.88 11.35
C ALA A 47 -11.42 13.08 10.13
N ASP A 48 -11.10 13.55 8.92
CA ASP A 48 -11.44 12.85 7.68
C ASP A 48 -10.77 11.47 7.61
N LEU A 49 -9.51 11.38 8.04
CA LEU A 49 -8.79 10.11 8.13
C LEU A 49 -9.43 9.17 9.15
N HIS A 50 -9.84 9.68 10.32
CA HIS A 50 -10.48 8.89 11.36
C HIS A 50 -11.78 8.25 10.85
N GLU A 51 -12.66 9.05 10.24
CA GLU A 51 -13.92 8.57 9.66
C GLU A 51 -13.69 7.57 8.53
N LYS A 52 -12.70 7.85 7.66
CA LYS A 52 -12.31 6.90 6.61
C LYS A 52 -11.86 5.57 7.18
N GLN A 53 -10.99 5.57 8.20
CA GLN A 53 -10.50 4.34 8.80
C GLN A 53 -11.61 3.55 9.50
N LYS A 54 -12.59 4.23 10.12
CA LYS A 54 -13.78 3.60 10.68
C LYS A 54 -14.63 2.92 9.60
N ALA A 55 -14.89 3.62 8.50
CA ALA A 55 -15.62 3.08 7.36
C ALA A 55 -14.89 1.89 6.70
N ASP A 56 -13.58 1.98 6.52
CA ASP A 56 -12.75 0.90 5.97
C ASP A 56 -12.77 -0.34 6.89
N ALA A 57 -12.74 -0.15 8.22
CA ALA A 57 -12.84 -1.23 9.19
C ALA A 57 -14.21 -1.92 9.16
N LYS A 58 -15.30 -1.15 9.07
CA LYS A 58 -16.66 -1.68 8.92
C LYS A 58 -16.81 -2.50 7.63
N ASN A 59 -16.39 -1.93 6.50
CA ASN A 59 -16.39 -2.62 5.20
C ASN A 59 -15.58 -3.92 5.23
N SER A 60 -14.45 -3.93 5.93
CA SER A 60 -13.61 -5.13 6.06
C SER A 60 -14.33 -6.27 6.81
N VAL A 61 -15.15 -5.95 7.81
CA VAL A 61 -15.98 -6.94 8.52
C VAL A 61 -17.08 -7.44 7.60
N GLU A 62 -17.80 -6.53 6.93
CA GLU A 62 -18.89 -6.87 6.00
C GLU A 62 -18.40 -7.78 4.87
N GLU A 63 -17.30 -7.41 4.21
CA GLU A 63 -16.69 -8.20 3.13
C GLU A 63 -16.31 -9.60 3.63
N TYR A 64 -15.65 -9.68 4.80
CA TYR A 64 -15.28 -10.97 5.37
C TYR A 64 -16.50 -11.84 5.70
N VAL A 65 -17.58 -11.26 6.22
CA VAL A 65 -18.80 -12.01 6.54
C VAL A 65 -19.43 -12.60 5.28
N TYR A 66 -19.54 -11.80 4.21
CA TYR A 66 -20.10 -12.27 2.94
C TYR A 66 -19.22 -13.32 2.26
N ASP A 67 -17.92 -13.04 2.13
CA ASP A 67 -16.94 -13.94 1.50
C ASP A 67 -16.84 -15.28 2.25
N MET A 68 -16.77 -15.24 3.58
CA MET A 68 -16.66 -16.46 4.38
C MET A 68 -17.93 -17.31 4.30
N ARG A 69 -19.12 -16.69 4.27
CA ARG A 69 -20.40 -17.43 4.14
C ARG A 69 -20.50 -18.17 2.81
N ASP A 70 -20.08 -17.52 1.73
CA ASP A 70 -20.05 -18.12 0.39
C ASP A 70 -19.05 -19.28 0.35
N LYS A 71 -17.81 -19.03 0.78
CA LYS A 71 -16.74 -20.04 0.82
C LYS A 71 -17.06 -21.24 1.70
N LEU A 72 -17.71 -21.06 2.85
CA LEU A 72 -18.15 -22.16 3.72
C LEU A 72 -19.25 -23.03 3.11
N SER A 73 -19.95 -22.54 2.10
CA SER A 73 -21.01 -23.27 1.39
C SER A 73 -20.49 -23.96 0.12
N ASP A 74 -19.30 -23.57 -0.34
CA ASP A 74 -18.68 -24.05 -1.57
C ASP A 74 -17.28 -24.64 -1.26
N SER A 75 -16.20 -23.94 -1.64
CA SER A 75 -14.81 -24.44 -1.59
C SER A 75 -14.30 -24.92 -0.23
N LEU A 76 -14.73 -24.32 0.89
CA LEU A 76 -14.25 -24.67 2.23
C LEU A 76 -15.05 -25.78 2.89
N ALA A 77 -16.20 -26.19 2.33
CA ALA A 77 -17.11 -27.16 2.94
C ALA A 77 -16.44 -28.52 3.23
N GLU A 78 -15.49 -28.94 2.39
CA GLU A 78 -14.76 -30.20 2.57
C GLU A 78 -13.61 -30.12 3.60
N PHE A 79 -13.21 -28.91 4.02
CA PHE A 79 -12.04 -28.65 4.88
C PHE A 79 -12.40 -28.32 6.32
N VAL A 80 -13.69 -28.34 6.64
CA VAL A 80 -14.26 -28.00 7.94
C VAL A 80 -15.13 -29.14 8.45
N THR A 81 -15.20 -29.31 9.77
CA THR A 81 -16.16 -30.26 10.37
C THR A 81 -17.53 -29.60 10.45
N GLU A 82 -18.62 -30.36 10.36
CA GLU A 82 -19.98 -29.79 10.44
C GLU A 82 -20.18 -28.94 11.71
N LYS A 83 -19.62 -29.40 12.83
CA LYS A 83 -19.66 -28.69 14.11
C LYS A 83 -18.95 -27.33 14.04
N ASP A 84 -17.75 -27.27 13.47
CA ASP A 84 -16.98 -26.03 13.36
C ASP A 84 -17.59 -25.09 12.30
N ALA A 85 -18.17 -25.66 11.23
CA ALA A 85 -18.88 -24.91 10.21
C ALA A 85 -20.14 -24.25 10.77
N GLU A 86 -20.93 -24.98 11.55
CA GLU A 86 -22.12 -24.44 12.22
C GLU A 86 -21.75 -23.36 13.24
N ALA A 87 -20.69 -23.59 14.03
CA ALA A 87 -20.19 -22.59 14.97
C ALA A 87 -19.74 -21.30 14.27
N LEU A 88 -19.02 -21.41 13.15
CA LEU A 88 -18.59 -20.25 12.37
C LEU A 88 -19.77 -19.55 11.68
N ARG A 89 -20.71 -20.30 11.08
CA ARG A 89 -21.95 -19.73 10.51
C ARG A 89 -22.75 -18.95 11.54
N SER A 90 -22.91 -19.50 12.75
CA SER A 90 -23.59 -18.81 13.84
C SER A 90 -22.89 -17.51 14.25
N GLN A 91 -21.55 -17.50 14.29
CA GLN A 91 -20.81 -16.27 14.59
C GLN A 91 -20.90 -15.24 13.45
N LEU A 92 -20.87 -15.68 12.20
CA LEU A 92 -21.04 -14.79 11.04
C LEU A 92 -22.39 -14.10 11.07
N THR A 93 -23.47 -14.85 11.33
CA THR A 93 -24.82 -14.26 11.50
C THR A 93 -24.88 -13.31 12.70
N ALA A 94 -24.30 -13.67 13.84
CA ALA A 94 -24.29 -12.79 15.01
C ALA A 94 -23.54 -11.47 14.77
N VAL A 95 -22.46 -11.51 13.97
CA VAL A 95 -21.73 -10.29 13.57
C VAL A 95 -22.49 -9.49 12.51
N GLU A 96 -23.17 -10.15 11.57
CA GLU A 96 -24.07 -9.51 10.60
C GLU A 96 -25.21 -8.77 11.30
N ASP A 97 -25.92 -9.43 12.23
CA ASP A 97 -26.99 -8.82 13.02
C ASP A 97 -26.45 -7.64 13.85
N TRP A 98 -25.29 -7.81 14.48
CA TRP A 98 -24.65 -6.73 15.24
C TRP A 98 -24.31 -5.52 14.36
N LEU A 99 -23.85 -5.71 13.12
CA LEU A 99 -23.54 -4.61 12.20
C LEU A 99 -24.77 -3.76 11.84
N TYR A 100 -25.96 -4.36 11.82
CA TYR A 100 -27.23 -3.66 11.57
C TYR A 100 -27.84 -3.01 12.80
N ASP A 101 -27.48 -3.47 14.01
CA ASP A 101 -27.97 -2.94 15.28
C ASP A 101 -26.92 -2.01 15.95
N GLU A 102 -26.23 -2.50 16.98
CA GLU A 102 -25.31 -1.71 17.82
C GLU A 102 -23.99 -1.35 17.12
N GLY A 103 -23.69 -2.04 16.02
CA GLY A 103 -22.46 -1.94 15.26
C GLY A 103 -22.47 -0.86 14.18
N GLU A 104 -23.55 -0.10 13.98
CA GLU A 104 -23.59 0.95 12.95
C GLU A 104 -22.56 2.05 13.22
N ASP A 105 -22.48 2.49 14.47
CA ASP A 105 -21.66 3.61 14.94
C ASP A 105 -20.47 3.19 15.81
N ALA A 106 -20.11 1.90 15.84
CA ALA A 106 -19.05 1.40 16.69
C ALA A 106 -17.67 2.01 16.38
N GLU A 107 -16.79 2.05 17.37
CA GLU A 107 -15.42 2.56 17.18
C GLU A 107 -14.58 1.57 16.37
N LYS A 108 -13.62 2.08 15.57
CA LYS A 108 -12.66 1.29 14.78
C LYS A 108 -12.11 0.04 15.50
N PRO A 109 -11.56 0.12 16.73
CA PRO A 109 -11.03 -1.06 17.43
C PRO A 109 -12.06 -2.16 17.68
N VAL A 110 -13.35 -1.84 17.77
CA VAL A 110 -14.42 -2.82 17.96
C VAL A 110 -14.61 -3.65 16.68
N TYR A 111 -14.63 -3.01 15.51
CA TYR A 111 -14.66 -3.73 14.23
C TYR A 111 -13.44 -4.63 14.05
N GLU A 112 -12.24 -4.12 14.36
CA GLU A 112 -11.01 -4.90 14.27
C GLU A 112 -11.02 -6.11 15.21
N GLN A 113 -11.53 -5.95 16.44
CA GLN A 113 -11.66 -7.06 17.38
C GLN A 113 -12.64 -8.11 16.86
N ARG A 114 -13.82 -7.72 16.36
CA ARG A 114 -14.80 -8.64 15.79
C ARG A 114 -14.24 -9.40 14.60
N LEU A 115 -13.54 -8.70 13.70
CA LEU A 115 -12.86 -9.33 12.57
C LEU A 115 -11.81 -10.34 13.05
N ALA A 116 -11.03 -10.01 14.07
CA ALA A 116 -10.03 -10.91 14.64
C ALA A 116 -10.67 -12.15 15.29
N GLU A 117 -11.83 -12.00 15.94
CA GLU A 117 -12.60 -13.13 16.49
C GLU A 117 -13.07 -14.08 15.39
N LEU A 118 -13.60 -13.55 14.29
CA LEU A 118 -14.01 -14.35 13.14
C LEU A 118 -12.83 -15.04 12.44
N ARG A 119 -11.71 -14.34 12.27
CA ARG A 119 -10.49 -14.88 11.66
C ARG A 119 -9.85 -16.00 12.47
N LYS A 120 -9.91 -15.96 13.80
CA LYS A 120 -9.41 -17.07 14.64
C LYS A 120 -10.07 -18.41 14.32
N LEU A 121 -11.32 -18.40 13.85
CA LEU A 121 -12.05 -19.60 13.43
C LEU A 121 -11.91 -19.88 11.93
N GLY A 122 -11.94 -18.84 11.09
CA GLY A 122 -11.87 -18.98 9.64
C GLY A 122 -10.46 -19.27 9.09
N ASP A 123 -9.42 -18.61 9.62
CA ASP A 123 -8.05 -18.72 9.11
C ASP A 123 -7.54 -20.18 9.11
N PRO A 124 -7.77 -21.00 10.17
CA PRO A 124 -7.38 -22.41 10.13
C PRO A 124 -8.05 -23.21 9.01
N ILE A 125 -9.28 -22.86 8.63
CA ILE A 125 -10.04 -23.54 7.57
C ILE A 125 -9.47 -23.13 6.20
N ILE A 126 -9.23 -21.83 6.01
CA ILE A 126 -8.62 -21.29 4.79
C ILE A 126 -7.22 -21.88 4.60
N GLU A 127 -6.41 -21.97 5.66
CA GLU A 127 -5.07 -22.53 5.56
C GLU A 127 -5.09 -24.02 5.20
N ARG A 128 -6.04 -24.81 5.72
CA ARG A 128 -6.22 -26.22 5.28
C ARG A 128 -6.54 -26.32 3.79
N TYR A 129 -7.45 -25.47 3.31
CA TYR A 129 -7.80 -25.41 1.88
C TYR A 129 -6.60 -25.00 1.03
N ARG A 130 -5.88 -23.96 1.44
CA ARG A 130 -4.67 -23.49 0.78
C ARG A 130 -3.57 -24.54 0.75
N GLU A 131 -3.35 -25.26 1.85
CA GLU A 131 -2.39 -26.37 1.92
C GLU A 131 -2.77 -27.49 0.96
N PHE A 132 -4.06 -27.82 0.84
CA PHE A 132 -4.55 -28.82 -0.09
C PHE A 132 -4.28 -28.43 -1.54
N GLU A 133 -4.64 -27.20 -1.93
CA GLU A 133 -4.39 -26.65 -3.26
C GLU A 133 -2.90 -26.56 -3.59
N ALA A 134 -2.07 -26.15 -2.62
CA ALA A 134 -0.64 -26.00 -2.81
C ALA A 134 0.11 -27.35 -2.87
N ARG A 135 -0.45 -28.41 -2.31
CA ARG A 135 0.21 -29.71 -2.19
C ARG A 135 0.55 -30.33 -3.54
N LYS A 136 -0.41 -30.37 -4.47
CA LYS A 136 -0.19 -31.00 -5.78
C LYS A 136 0.88 -30.26 -6.61
N PRO A 137 0.82 -28.93 -6.80
CA PRO A 137 1.87 -28.19 -7.48
C PRO A 137 3.24 -28.32 -6.82
N ALA A 138 3.30 -28.43 -5.48
CA ALA A 138 4.54 -28.64 -4.75
C ALA A 138 5.18 -30.00 -5.08
N PHE A 139 4.39 -31.08 -5.13
CA PHE A 139 4.88 -32.39 -5.55
C PHE A 139 5.30 -32.39 -7.02
N GLU A 140 4.54 -31.78 -7.92
CA GLU A 140 4.93 -31.69 -9.32
C GLU A 140 6.23 -30.87 -9.51
N ALA A 141 6.43 -29.82 -8.71
CA ALA A 141 7.67 -29.05 -8.72
C ALA A 141 8.86 -29.88 -8.23
N PHE A 142 8.64 -30.72 -7.22
CA PHE A 142 9.62 -31.66 -6.70
C PHE A 142 9.95 -32.76 -7.72
N ASP A 143 8.95 -33.34 -8.38
CA ASP A 143 9.18 -34.34 -9.44
C ASP A 143 9.96 -33.74 -10.61
N ARG A 144 9.62 -32.51 -11.02
CA ARG A 144 10.38 -31.77 -12.05
C ARG A 144 11.83 -31.53 -11.65
N SER A 145 12.12 -31.26 -10.38
CA SER A 145 13.49 -31.05 -9.92
C SER A 145 14.27 -32.37 -9.96
N ILE A 146 13.67 -33.49 -9.55
CA ILE A 146 14.27 -34.83 -9.64
C ILE A 146 14.58 -35.18 -11.10
N ILE A 147 13.63 -34.99 -12.01
CA ILE A 147 13.83 -35.27 -13.45
C ILE A 147 14.97 -34.42 -14.01
N ARG A 148 15.03 -33.14 -13.64
CA ARG A 148 16.11 -32.25 -14.08
C ARG A 148 17.48 -32.74 -13.61
N VAL A 149 17.60 -33.14 -12.35
CA VAL A 149 18.86 -33.66 -11.79
C VAL A 149 19.26 -34.98 -12.46
N ARG A 150 18.32 -35.92 -12.61
CA ARG A 150 18.57 -37.20 -13.31
C ARG A 150 19.04 -36.99 -14.74
N LYS A 151 18.38 -36.11 -15.48
CA LYS A 151 18.77 -35.80 -16.85
C LYS A 151 20.18 -35.21 -16.91
N ALA A 152 20.52 -34.28 -16.01
CA ALA A 152 21.85 -33.70 -15.96
C ALA A 152 22.93 -34.77 -15.66
N TYR A 153 22.63 -35.74 -14.79
CA TYR A 153 23.51 -36.87 -14.50
C TYR A 153 23.66 -37.81 -15.72
N GLU A 154 22.56 -38.16 -16.39
CA GLU A 154 22.59 -38.98 -17.61
C GLU A 154 23.39 -38.30 -18.74
N ASP A 155 23.17 -37.00 -18.96
CA ASP A 155 23.91 -36.20 -19.94
C ASP A 155 25.40 -36.15 -19.60
N TYR A 156 25.77 -36.08 -18.32
CA TYR A 156 27.17 -36.19 -17.86
C TYR A 156 27.77 -37.57 -18.18
N VAL A 157 27.09 -38.66 -17.83
CA VAL A 157 27.55 -40.04 -18.11
C VAL A 157 27.70 -40.29 -19.62
N ALA A 158 26.83 -39.68 -20.43
CA ALA A 158 26.90 -39.75 -21.88
C ALA A 158 28.03 -38.89 -22.50
N GLY A 159 28.78 -38.13 -21.69
CA GLY A 159 29.87 -37.26 -22.14
C GLY A 159 29.41 -35.96 -22.79
N GLY A 160 28.23 -35.45 -22.41
CA GLY A 160 27.66 -34.22 -22.95
C GLY A 160 28.55 -32.99 -22.67
N GLU A 161 28.80 -32.19 -23.71
CA GLU A 161 29.68 -31.01 -23.68
C GLU A 161 29.25 -29.97 -22.61
N ALA A 162 27.94 -29.90 -22.31
CA ALA A 162 27.37 -28.99 -21.31
C ALA A 162 27.80 -29.31 -19.86
N HIS A 163 28.23 -30.54 -19.56
CA HIS A 163 28.60 -30.98 -18.20
C HIS A 163 30.04 -31.50 -18.10
N ALA A 164 30.82 -31.42 -19.17
CA ALA A 164 32.22 -31.87 -19.23
C ALA A 164 33.19 -31.10 -18.30
N HIS A 165 32.77 -29.94 -17.79
CA HIS A 165 33.55 -29.11 -16.88
C HIS A 165 33.33 -29.45 -15.39
N ILE A 166 32.44 -30.41 -15.08
CA ILE A 166 32.13 -30.83 -13.71
C ILE A 166 33.02 -32.02 -13.36
N ASP A 167 33.72 -31.94 -12.23
CA ASP A 167 34.60 -33.01 -11.77
C ASP A 167 33.83 -34.26 -11.36
N SER A 168 34.40 -35.44 -11.64
CA SER A 168 33.73 -36.73 -11.40
C SER A 168 33.43 -36.97 -9.93
N ALA A 169 34.33 -36.53 -9.05
CA ALA A 169 34.16 -36.63 -7.60
C ALA A 169 33.01 -35.77 -7.04
N ASP A 170 32.58 -34.74 -7.77
CA ASP A 170 31.47 -33.87 -7.35
C ASP A 170 30.13 -34.36 -7.92
N MET A 171 30.12 -34.99 -9.09
CA MET A 171 28.90 -35.56 -9.68
C MET A 171 28.50 -36.90 -9.04
N GLU A 172 29.44 -37.68 -8.49
CA GLU A 172 29.14 -38.90 -7.73
C GLU A 172 28.44 -38.64 -6.37
N LYS A 173 28.44 -37.38 -5.90
CA LYS A 173 27.79 -36.98 -4.64
C LYS A 173 26.35 -36.50 -4.80
N VAL A 174 25.88 -36.33 -6.04
CA VAL A 174 24.54 -35.82 -6.42
C VAL A 174 23.56 -36.98 -6.58
#